data_AF-A0A6P5XXC8-F1
#
_entry.id   AF-A0A6P5XXC8-F1
#
_cell.length_a   1.000
_cell.length_b   1.000
_cell.length_c   1.000
_cell.angle_alpha   90.00
_cell.angle_beta   90.00
_cell.angle_gamma   90.00
#
_symmetry.space_group_name_H-M   'P 1'
#
loop_
_entity.id
_entity.type
_entity.pdbx_description
1 polymer ?
#
loop_
_entity_poly.entity_id
_entity_poly.type
_entity_poly.pdbx_seq_one_letter_code
_entity_poly.pdbx_strand_id
1 'polypeptide(L)'
;MRNNFFNNISNLFCFSHLDHRILATTTLISICALWWSTRKLDIHPAIRSLVGSTFGMAALQVTLGVSTLLSYVPVSLGTAHQAGALTVLTLMLLLNHTVRRPSMSLLKTLPQVAKTA
;
A
#
# COMPACT_ATOMS: atom_id res chain seq x y z
N MET A 1 29.91 29.77 -1.33
CA MET A 1 29.68 28.32 -1.13
C MET A 1 28.45 28.00 -0.29
N ARG A 2 28.20 28.68 0.85
CA ARG A 2 27.05 28.41 1.74
C ARG A 2 25.67 28.54 1.07
N ASN A 3 25.46 29.52 0.19
CA ASN A 3 24.19 29.71 -0.52
C ASN A 3 23.91 28.57 -1.52
N ASN A 4 24.95 28.07 -2.21
CA ASN A 4 24.81 26.93 -3.13
C ASN A 4 24.51 25.62 -2.39
N PHE A 5 25.04 25.46 -1.17
CA PHE A 5 24.76 24.31 -0.31
C PHE A 5 23.30 24.33 0.18
N PHE A 6 22.83 25.44 0.74
CA PHE A 6 21.43 25.57 1.16
C PHE A 6 20.46 25.42 -0.02
N ASN A 7 20.76 26.03 -1.17
CA ASN A 7 19.93 25.88 -2.37
C ASN A 7 19.90 24.42 -2.86
N ASN A 8 21.02 23.70 -2.84
CA ASN A 8 21.03 22.27 -3.19
C ASN A 8 20.20 21.42 -2.21
N ILE A 9 20.37 21.63 -0.90
CA ILE A 9 19.64 20.87 0.13
C ILE A 9 18.13 21.16 0.05
N SER A 10 17.74 22.42 -0.13
CA SER A 10 16.33 22.81 -0.29
C SER A 10 15.72 22.22 -1.56
N ASN A 11 16.45 22.22 -2.67
CA ASN A 11 16.00 21.58 -3.92
C ASN A 11 15.86 20.07 -3.75
N LEU A 12 16.82 19.40 -3.10
CA LEU A 12 16.77 17.96 -2.84
C LEU A 12 15.59 17.58 -1.93
N PHE A 13 15.35 18.38 -0.88
CA PHE A 13 14.21 18.18 0.03
C PHE A 13 12.88 18.37 -0.69
N CYS A 14 12.74 19.46 -1.48
CA CYS A 14 11.55 19.72 -2.26
C CYS A 14 11.26 18.58 -3.26
N PHE A 15 12.30 18.11 -3.95
CA PHE A 15 12.20 17.03 -4.93
C PHE A 15 11.71 15.72 -4.29
N SER A 16 12.34 15.30 -3.19
CA SER A 16 11.93 14.10 -2.43
C SER A 16 10.46 14.16 -1.97
N HIS A 17 9.99 15.33 -1.51
CA HIS A 17 8.60 15.51 -1.09
C HIS A 17 7.61 15.51 -2.26
N LEU A 18 8.01 16.02 -3.42
CA LEU A 18 7.23 15.96 -4.66
C LEU A 18 7.09 14.52 -5.16
N ASP A 19 8.20 13.78 -5.22
CA ASP A 19 8.21 12.36 -5.60
C ASP A 19 7.29 11.53 -4.70
N HIS A 20 7.37 11.72 -3.38
CA HIS A 20 6.51 10.99 -2.46
C HIS A 20 5.02 11.24 -2.71
N ARG A 21 4.61 12.50 -3.01
CA ARG A 21 3.21 12.83 -3.33
C ARG A 21 2.76 12.16 -4.63
N ILE A 22 3.60 12.17 -5.65
CA ILE A 22 3.32 11.51 -6.93
C ILE A 22 3.21 10.00 -6.73
N LEU A 23 4.14 9.38 -6.02
CA LEU A 23 4.11 7.95 -5.70
C LEU A 23 2.88 7.56 -4.86
N ALA A 24 2.53 8.36 -3.85
CA ALA A 24 1.38 8.09 -3.00
C ALA A 24 0.05 8.18 -3.78
N THR A 25 -0.12 9.23 -4.59
CA THR A 25 -1.34 9.41 -5.39
C THR A 25 -1.48 8.35 -6.48
N THR A 26 -0.41 8.05 -7.20
CA THR A 26 -0.41 6.99 -8.22
C THR A 26 -0.66 5.61 -7.61
N THR A 27 -0.10 5.33 -6.44
CA THR A 27 -0.36 4.07 -5.69
C THR A 27 -1.82 3.97 -5.28
N LEU A 28 -2.40 5.04 -4.71
CA LEU A 28 -3.80 5.07 -4.30
C LEU A 28 -4.73 4.81 -5.49
N ILE A 29 -4.50 5.51 -6.60
CA ILE A 29 -5.26 5.31 -7.85
C ILE A 29 -5.12 3.86 -8.35
N SER A 30 -3.89 3.31 -8.32
CA SER A 30 -3.63 1.94 -8.76
C SER A 30 -4.34 0.89 -7.90
N ILE A 31 -4.36 1.06 -6.57
CA ILE A 31 -5.06 0.15 -5.66
C ILE A 31 -6.58 0.24 -5.87
N CYS A 32 -7.12 1.44 -6.03
CA CYS A 32 -8.53 1.64 -6.37
C CYS A 32 -8.91 0.97 -7.71
N ALA A 33 -8.09 1.17 -8.74
CA ALA A 33 -8.29 0.56 -10.05
C ALA A 33 -8.21 -0.97 -10.00
N LEU A 34 -7.25 -1.52 -9.25
CA LEU A 34 -7.11 -2.95 -9.03
C LEU A 34 -8.33 -3.55 -8.31
N TRP A 35 -8.78 -2.89 -7.23
CA TRP A 35 -9.98 -3.30 -6.52
C TRP A 35 -11.23 -3.26 -7.40
N TRP A 36 -11.36 -2.22 -8.23
CA TRP A 36 -12.48 -2.12 -9.18
C TRP A 36 -12.42 -3.18 -10.28
N SER A 37 -11.24 -3.45 -10.84
CA SER A 37 -11.04 -4.46 -11.88
C SER A 37 -11.38 -5.86 -11.38
N THR A 38 -10.97 -6.19 -10.16
CA THR A 38 -11.23 -7.52 -9.55
C THR A 38 -12.69 -7.77 -9.19
N ARG A 39 -13.54 -6.74 -9.09
CA ARG A 39 -15.00 -6.92 -8.90
C ARG A 39 -15.67 -7.61 -10.10
N LYS A 40 -15.10 -7.46 -11.30
CA LYS A 40 -15.66 -8.00 -12.55
C LYS A 40 -15.07 -9.36 -12.94
N LEU A 41 -14.06 -9.84 -12.21
CA LEU A 41 -13.35 -11.08 -12.51
C LEU A 41 -13.78 -12.17 -11.51
N ASP A 42 -13.90 -13.41 -12.00
CA ASP A 42 -14.09 -14.57 -11.15
C ASP A 42 -12.72 -15.06 -10.64
N ILE A 43 -12.30 -14.51 -9.51
CA ILE A 43 -10.99 -14.76 -8.89
C ILE A 43 -11.13 -15.60 -7.62
N HIS A 44 -10.12 -16.41 -7.34
CA HIS A 44 -10.06 -17.25 -6.14
C HIS A 44 -10.32 -16.41 -4.87
N PRO A 45 -11.15 -16.88 -3.91
CA PRO A 45 -11.57 -16.11 -2.75
C PRO A 45 -10.40 -15.57 -1.91
N ALA A 46 -9.29 -16.29 -1.85
CA ALA A 46 -8.07 -15.81 -1.19
C ALA A 46 -7.48 -14.54 -1.84
N ILE A 47 -7.45 -14.48 -3.18
CA ILE A 47 -6.97 -13.32 -3.94
C ILE A 47 -7.92 -12.15 -3.74
N ARG A 48 -9.24 -12.41 -3.76
CA ARG A 48 -10.26 -11.40 -3.51
C ARG A 48 -10.14 -10.80 -2.10
N SER A 49 -9.89 -11.64 -1.10
CA SER A 49 -9.65 -11.19 0.27
C SER A 49 -8.38 -10.35 0.36
N LEU A 50 -7.27 -10.76 -0.27
CA LEU A 50 -6.01 -10.00 -0.28
C LEU A 50 -6.15 -8.62 -0.93
N VAL A 51 -6.87 -8.55 -2.05
CA VAL A 51 -7.16 -7.27 -2.73
C VAL A 51 -8.03 -6.37 -1.85
N GLY A 52 -9.04 -6.94 -1.19
CA GLY A 52 -9.86 -6.24 -0.19
C GLY A 52 -9.05 -5.70 0.99
N SER A 53 -8.16 -6.52 1.56
CA SER A 53 -7.26 -6.11 2.66
C SER A 53 -6.30 -5.01 2.23
N THR A 54 -5.77 -5.07 1.01
CA THR A 54 -4.90 -4.01 0.47
C THR A 54 -5.67 -2.70 0.34
N PHE A 55 -6.88 -2.74 -0.22
CA PHE A 55 -7.72 -1.56 -0.35
C PHE A 55 -8.09 -0.95 1.02
N GLY A 56 -8.46 -1.80 1.99
CA GLY A 56 -8.74 -1.36 3.36
C GLY A 56 -7.52 -0.72 4.03
N MET A 57 -6.34 -1.33 3.88
CA MET A 57 -5.10 -0.77 4.42
C MET A 57 -4.72 0.56 3.74
N ALA A 58 -4.96 0.70 2.43
CA ALA A 58 -4.75 1.97 1.72
C ALA A 58 -5.68 3.08 2.24
N ALA A 59 -6.94 2.76 2.57
CA ALA A 59 -7.86 3.73 3.18
C ALA A 59 -7.40 4.15 4.60
N LEU A 60 -6.91 3.21 5.40
CA LEU A 60 -6.28 3.51 6.69
C LEU A 60 -5.05 4.41 6.52
N GLN A 61 -4.24 4.14 5.49
CA GLN A 61 -3.05 4.92 5.19
C GLN A 61 -3.37 6.39 4.88
N VAL A 62 -4.40 6.63 4.07
CA VAL A 62 -4.89 7.98 3.78
C VAL A 62 -5.38 8.67 5.05
N THR A 63 -6.15 7.96 5.88
CA THR A 63 -6.66 8.49 7.15
C THR A 63 -5.51 8.88 8.09
N LEU A 64 -4.51 8.00 8.25
CA LEU A 64 -3.30 8.29 9.03
C LEU A 64 -2.53 9.48 8.46
N GLY A 65 -2.43 9.59 7.14
CA GLY A 65 -1.75 10.71 6.46
C GLY A 65 -2.45 12.05 6.67
N VAL A 66 -3.78 12.08 6.73
CA VAL A 66 -4.52 13.30 7.08
C VAL A 66 -4.35 13.61 8.58
N SER A 67 -4.42 12.60 9.44
CA SER A 67 -4.24 12.76 10.90
C SER A 67 -2.85 13.28 11.26
N THR A 68 -1.79 12.88 10.56
CA THR A 68 -0.44 13.40 10.79
C THR A 68 -0.35 14.89 10.43
N LEU A 69 -1.01 15.32 9.35
CA LEU A 69 -1.06 16.74 8.98
C LEU A 69 -1.84 17.57 10.01
N LEU A 70 -3.00 17.08 10.46
CA LEU A 70 -3.84 17.79 11.44
C LEU A 70 -3.20 17.88 12.83
N SER A 71 -2.36 16.91 13.19
CA SER A 71 -1.73 16.84 14.52
C SER A 71 -0.33 17.47 14.57
N TYR A 72 0.09 18.22 13.55
CA TYR A 72 1.44 18.78 13.42
C TYR A 72 2.57 17.73 13.45
N VAL A 73 2.34 16.61 12.76
CA VAL A 73 3.32 15.52 12.56
C VAL A 73 3.92 15.00 13.87
N PRO A 74 3.11 14.46 14.80
CA PRO A 74 3.65 13.84 15.99
C PRO A 74 4.38 12.55 15.59
N VAL A 75 5.53 12.30 16.21
CA VAL A 75 6.43 11.20 15.84
C VAL A 75 5.69 9.86 15.79
N SER A 76 4.82 9.59 16.77
CA SER A 76 4.06 8.33 16.83
C SER A 76 3.09 8.12 15.67
N LEU A 77 2.37 9.16 15.21
CA LEU A 77 1.48 9.03 14.05
C LEU A 77 2.29 8.97 12.75
N GLY A 78 3.41 9.69 12.68
CA GLY A 78 4.32 9.66 11.54
C GLY A 78 4.94 8.27 11.34
N THR A 79 5.40 7.64 12.42
CA THR A 79 5.95 6.27 12.38
C THR A 79 4.86 5.25 12.08
N ALA A 80 3.66 5.40 12.65
CA ALA A 80 2.51 4.56 12.31
C ALA A 80 2.15 4.67 10.82
N HIS A 81 2.16 5.88 10.26
CA HIS A 81 1.97 6.10 8.83
C HIS A 81 3.07 5.41 8.01
N GLN A 82 4.35 5.57 8.33
CA GLN A 82 5.43 4.89 7.60
C GLN A 82 5.33 3.36 7.68
N ALA A 83 5.04 2.80 8.85
CA ALA A 83 4.81 1.37 9.03
C ALA A 83 3.60 0.87 8.23
N GLY A 84 2.55 1.69 8.14
CA GLY A 84 1.38 1.40 7.33
C GLY A 84 1.71 1.33 5.83
N ALA A 85 2.56 2.24 5.32
CA ALA A 85 3.01 2.21 3.94
C ALA A 85 3.80 0.92 3.62
N LEU A 86 4.64 0.47 4.56
CA LEU A 86 5.35 -0.81 4.43
C LEU A 86 4.37 -1.99 4.39
N THR A 87 3.31 -1.96 5.19
CA THR A 87 2.27 -3.00 5.21
C THR A 87 1.53 -3.07 3.87
N VAL A 88 1.16 -1.93 3.27
CA VAL A 88 0.56 -1.88 1.93
C VAL A 88 1.51 -2.49 0.88
N LEU A 89 2.79 -2.14 0.94
CA LEU A 89 3.80 -2.69 0.04
C LEU A 89 3.91 -4.22 0.19
N THR A 90 3.95 -4.74 1.42
CA THR A 90 4.00 -6.18 1.70
C THR A 90 2.76 -6.90 1.16
N LEU A 91 1.56 -6.33 1.34
CA LEU A 91 0.32 -6.90 0.79
C LEU A 91 0.35 -6.94 -0.74
N MET A 92 0.89 -5.91 -1.40
CA MET A 92 1.07 -5.90 -2.85
C MET A 92 2.11 -6.91 -3.34
N LEU A 93 3.22 -7.07 -2.63
CA LEU A 93 4.20 -8.12 -2.93
C LEU A 93 3.58 -9.51 -2.77
N LEU A 94 2.81 -9.74 -1.70
CA LEU A 94 2.10 -10.99 -1.47
C LEU A 94 1.06 -11.28 -2.55
N LEU A 95 0.29 -10.27 -2.96
CA LEU A 95 -0.67 -10.39 -4.04
C LEU A 95 0.03 -10.74 -5.36
N ASN A 96 1.11 -10.03 -5.69
CA ASN A 96 1.92 -10.30 -6.87
C ASN A 96 2.46 -11.74 -6.85
N HIS A 97 3.00 -12.21 -5.72
CA HIS A 97 3.46 -13.60 -5.59
C HIS A 97 2.33 -14.62 -5.77
N THR A 98 1.16 -14.36 -5.19
CA THR A 98 -0.01 -15.24 -5.26
C THR A 98 -0.56 -15.36 -6.68
N VAL A 99 -0.57 -14.25 -7.43
CA VAL A 99 -1.07 -14.21 -8.82
C VAL A 99 0.00 -14.70 -9.82
N ARG A 100 1.28 -14.38 -9.59
CA ARG A 100 2.38 -14.67 -10.53
C ARG A 100 2.77 -16.15 -10.53
N ARG A 101 2.51 -16.88 -9.45
CA ARG A 101 2.45 -18.35 -9.45
C ARG A 101 1.42 -18.80 -8.41
N PRO A 102 0.31 -19.44 -8.79
CA PRO A 102 -0.20 -20.45 -7.91
C PRO A 102 0.92 -21.50 -7.88
N SER A 103 1.68 -21.59 -6.79
CA SER A 103 2.29 -22.88 -6.49
C SER A 103 1.09 -23.81 -6.34
N MET A 104 0.68 -24.45 -7.44
CA MET A 104 -0.41 -25.42 -7.44
C MET A 104 -0.11 -26.52 -6.41
N SER A 105 1.17 -26.71 -6.06
CA SER A 105 1.61 -27.53 -4.94
C SER A 105 1.18 -27.00 -3.57
N LEU A 106 1.29 -25.69 -3.29
CA LEU A 106 0.88 -25.12 -1.98
C LEU A 106 -0.64 -24.99 -1.84
N LEU A 107 -1.35 -24.65 -2.93
CA LEU A 107 -2.82 -24.63 -2.95
C LEU A 107 -3.43 -26.03 -2.77
N LYS A 108 -2.73 -27.09 -3.20
CA LYS A 108 -3.13 -28.49 -2.96
C LYS A 108 -2.92 -28.94 -1.51
N THR A 109 -1.99 -28.34 -0.77
CA THR A 109 -1.68 -28.72 0.62
C THR A 109 -2.48 -27.95 1.66
N LEU A 110 -3.15 -26.86 1.28
CA LEU A 110 -4.00 -26.13 2.21
C LEU A 110 -5.28 -26.94 2.47
N PRO A 111 -5.58 -27.30 3.74
CA PRO A 111 -6.86 -27.91 4.06
C PRO A 111 -7.96 -26.93 3.63
N GLN A 112 -8.93 -27.44 2.87
CA GLN A 112 -10.16 -26.70 2.59
C GLN A 112 -10.75 -26.31 3.95
N VAL A 113 -10.62 -25.05 4.34
CA VAL A 113 -11.37 -24.52 5.48
C VAL A 113 -12.83 -24.73 5.10
N ALA A 114 -13.40 -25.74 5.73
CA ALA A 114 -14.74 -26.20 5.51
C ALA A 114 -15.66 -24.99 5.62
N LYS A 115 -16.37 -24.73 4.53
CA LYS A 115 -17.49 -23.82 4.46
C LYS A 115 -18.50 -24.31 5.50
N THR A 116 -18.46 -23.75 6.70
CA THR A 116 -19.47 -24.02 7.72
C THR A 116 -20.72 -23.31 7.26
N ALA A 117 -21.75 -24.12 7.01
CA ALA A 117 -23.09 -23.72 6.60
C ALA A 117 -23.79 -22.91 7.69
#